data_AF-A0A7W7ZX87-F1
#
_entry.id   AF-A0A7W7ZX87-F1
#
_cell.length_a   1.000
_cell.length_b   1.000
_cell.length_c   1.000
_cell.angle_alpha   90.00
_cell.angle_beta   90.00
_cell.angle_gamma   90.00
#
_symmetry.space_group_name_H-M   'P 1'
#
loop_
_entity.id
_entity.type
_entity.pdbx_description
1 polymer ?
#
loop_
_entity_poly.entity_id
_entity_poly.type
_entity_poly.pdbx_seq_one_letter_code
_entity_poly.pdbx_strand_id
1 'polypeptide(L)'
;MLDGIYAGEEQVFRFYPDGLVLDVLVRPAATPQSGALIATWLRREDPPASVHTARYTRDGGAYTFETRGHLRDEQVVVQVTKAKDHLVVDRRDGGRPRRNLRFDRIFP
;
A
#
# COMPACT_ATOMS: atom_id res chain seq x y z
N MET A 1 -7.08 -11.28 -6.45
CA MET A 1 -7.52 -10.17 -5.59
C MET A 1 -6.43 -9.91 -4.55
N LEU A 2 -6.25 -8.66 -4.12
CA LEU A 2 -5.32 -8.30 -3.07
C LEU A 2 -6.07 -8.30 -1.72
N ASP A 3 -5.39 -8.78 -0.68
CA ASP A 3 -5.94 -8.86 0.67
C ASP A 3 -4.80 -8.93 1.68
N GLY A 4 -4.93 -8.17 2.77
CA GLY A 4 -3.97 -8.11 3.86
C GLY A 4 -3.09 -6.87 3.88
N ILE A 5 -2.15 -6.86 4.82
CA ILE A 5 -1.24 -5.74 5.09
C ILE A 5 0.15 -6.08 4.55
N TYR A 6 0.68 -5.16 3.75
CA TYR A 6 1.98 -5.28 3.08
C TYR A 6 2.85 -4.09 3.41
N ALA A 7 4.13 -4.32 3.68
CA ALA A 7 5.07 -3.28 4.07
C ALA A 7 6.34 -3.30 3.20
N GLY A 8 6.81 -2.12 2.82
CA GLY A 8 8.05 -1.89 2.08
C GLY A 8 8.68 -0.58 2.51
N GLU A 9 9.91 -0.64 3.03
CA GLU A 9 10.54 0.49 3.73
C GLU A 9 9.59 1.06 4.82
N GLU A 10 9.33 2.37 4.82
CA GLU A 10 8.41 3.02 5.76
C GLU A 10 6.95 2.97 5.28
N GLN A 11 6.66 2.48 4.08
CA GLN A 11 5.31 2.51 3.52
C GLN A 11 4.56 1.21 3.79
N VAL A 12 3.29 1.34 4.16
CA VAL A 12 2.38 0.23 4.42
C VAL A 12 1.12 0.40 3.58
N PHE A 13 0.74 -0.68 2.90
CA PHE A 13 -0.54 -0.80 2.23
C PHE A 13 -1.41 -1.83 2.94
N ARG A 14 -2.69 -1.51 3.18
CA ARG A 14 -3.72 -2.49 3.52
C ARG A 14 -4.68 -2.61 2.35
N PHE A 15 -4.74 -3.79 1.75
CA PHE A 15 -5.66 -4.09 0.67
C PHE A 15 -6.88 -4.82 1.19
N TYR A 16 -8.03 -4.50 0.62
CA TYR A 16 -9.27 -5.22 0.84
C TYR A 16 -9.76 -5.88 -0.46
N PRO A 17 -10.47 -7.01 -0.35
CA PRO A 17 -11.02 -7.71 -1.52
C PRO A 17 -11.96 -6.86 -2.39
N ASP A 18 -12.63 -5.86 -1.80
CA ASP A 18 -13.62 -5.01 -2.48
C ASP A 18 -13.00 -3.87 -3.32
N GLY A 19 -11.69 -3.89 -3.55
CA GLY A 19 -11.00 -2.87 -4.34
C GLY A 19 -10.55 -1.65 -3.53
N LEU A 20 -10.68 -1.65 -2.21
CA LEU A 20 -10.16 -0.59 -1.34
C LEU A 20 -8.69 -0.82 -1.00
N VAL A 21 -7.90 0.26 -0.96
CA VAL A 21 -6.55 0.27 -0.40
C VAL A 21 -6.38 1.45 0.55
N LEU A 22 -5.71 1.19 1.67
CA LEU A 22 -5.21 2.20 2.60
C LEU A 22 -3.70 2.30 2.45
N ASP A 23 -3.18 3.52 2.40
CA ASP A 23 -1.76 3.86 2.19
C ASP A 23 -1.29 4.78 3.32
N VAL A 24 -0.25 4.37 4.05
CA VAL A 24 0.26 5.11 5.21
C VAL A 24 1.77 4.95 5.35
N LEU A 25 2.43 5.95 5.93
CA LEU A 25 3.81 5.84 6.40
C LEU A 25 3.85 5.41 7.87
N VAL A 26 4.69 4.42 8.18
CA VAL A 26 4.95 3.91 9.53
C VAL A 26 6.44 4.04 9.82
N ARG A 27 6.76 4.66 10.96
CA ARG A 27 8.13 4.81 11.47
C ARG A 27 8.24 4.23 12.88
N PRO A 28 9.20 3.32 13.16
CA PRO A 28 10.13 2.72 12.21
C PRO A 28 9.43 1.84 11.16
N ALA A 29 10.17 1.44 10.12
CA ALA A 29 9.68 0.53 9.07
C ALA A 29 8.95 -0.68 9.66
N ALA A 30 7.75 -0.96 9.14
CA ALA A 30 6.89 -2.01 9.66
C ALA A 30 7.47 -3.41 9.38
N THR A 31 7.35 -4.31 10.36
CA THR A 31 7.81 -5.70 10.28
C THR A 31 6.65 -6.68 10.51
N PRO A 32 6.82 -7.98 10.22
CA PRO A 32 5.80 -8.99 10.53
C PRO A 32 5.32 -8.96 12.00
N GLN A 33 6.22 -8.70 12.96
CA GLN A 33 5.86 -8.61 14.38
C GLN A 33 4.90 -7.44 14.68
N SER A 34 5.00 -6.35 13.92
CA SER A 34 4.12 -5.19 14.06
C SER A 34 2.77 -5.34 13.34
N GLY A 35 2.61 -6.33 12.46
CA GLY A 35 1.44 -6.47 11.59
C GLY A 35 0.11 -6.54 12.35
N ALA A 36 0.07 -7.32 13.43
CA ALA A 36 -1.12 -7.43 14.27
C ALA A 36 -1.48 -6.10 14.96
N LEU A 37 -0.48 -5.34 15.40
CA LEU A 37 -0.69 -4.01 15.98
C LEU A 37 -1.18 -3.03 14.91
N ILE A 38 -0.60 -3.03 13.71
CA ILE A 38 -1.04 -2.17 12.61
C ILE A 38 -2.50 -2.46 12.24
N ALA A 39 -2.90 -3.74 12.23
CA ALA A 39 -4.26 -4.14 11.93
C ALA A 39 -5.31 -3.57 12.90
N THR A 40 -4.92 -3.18 14.13
CA THR A 40 -5.86 -2.63 15.11
C THR A 40 -6.25 -1.17 14.83
N TRP A 41 -5.44 -0.41 14.10
CA TRP A 41 -5.71 1.00 13.83
C TRP A 41 -5.81 1.34 12.34
N LEU A 42 -5.16 0.59 11.46
CA LEU A 42 -5.26 0.79 10.01
C LEU A 42 -6.54 0.14 9.48
N ARG A 43 -7.70 0.69 9.81
CA ARG A 43 -9.03 0.14 9.52
C ARG A 43 -9.78 0.99 8.48
N ARG A 44 -10.73 0.37 7.76
CA ARG A 44 -11.51 1.04 6.69
C ARG A 44 -12.60 1.96 7.23
N GLU A 45 -13.12 1.65 8.40
CA GLU A 45 -14.29 2.31 8.98
C GLU A 45 -13.95 3.70 9.51
N ASP A 46 -12.75 3.86 10.06
CA ASP A 46 -12.26 5.09 10.68
C ASP A 46 -10.73 5.21 10.47
N PRO A 47 -10.28 5.48 9.24
CA PRO A 47 -8.86 5.62 8.96
C PRO A 47 -8.32 6.92 9.60
N PRO A 48 -7.16 6.87 10.30
CA PRO A 48 -6.51 8.07 10.80
C PRO A 48 -6.25 9.12 9.70
N ALA A 49 -6.17 10.41 10.07
CA ALA A 49 -6.01 11.50 9.11
C ALA A 49 -4.75 11.40 8.21
N SER A 50 -3.71 10.71 8.66
CA SER A 50 -2.48 10.45 7.88
C SER A 50 -2.61 9.27 6.89
N VAL A 51 -3.75 8.57 6.87
CA VAL A 51 -3.99 7.45 5.97
C VAL A 51 -4.67 7.94 4.70
N HIS A 52 -4.05 7.66 3.58
CA HIS A 52 -4.64 7.88 2.27
C HIS A 52 -5.51 6.69 1.88
N THR A 53 -6.72 6.98 1.41
CA THR A 53 -7.67 5.96 0.95
C THR A 53 -7.83 6.07 -0.56
N ALA A 54 -7.73 4.94 -1.26
CA ALA A 54 -7.91 4.89 -2.71
C ALA A 54 -8.67 3.63 -3.14
N ARG A 55 -9.15 3.64 -4.38
CA ARG A 55 -9.70 2.46 -5.05
C ARG A 55 -8.70 1.94 -6.06
N TYR A 56 -8.49 0.63 -6.04
CA TYR A 56 -7.68 -0.05 -7.04
C TYR A 56 -8.54 -0.79 -8.05
N THR A 57 -8.09 -0.78 -9.28
CA THR A 57 -8.65 -1.60 -10.37
C THR A 57 -7.66 -2.70 -10.71
N ARG A 58 -8.13 -3.73 -11.43
CA ARG A 58 -7.27 -4.82 -11.92
C ARG A 58 -7.34 -4.83 -13.44
N ASP A 59 -6.19 -4.72 -14.08
CA ASP A 59 -6.05 -4.82 -15.52
C ASP A 59 -4.72 -5.51 -15.88
N GLY A 60 -4.71 -6.33 -16.92
CA GLY A 60 -3.49 -6.99 -17.41
C GLY A 60 -2.72 -7.83 -16.38
N GLY A 61 -3.36 -8.26 -15.28
CA GLY A 61 -2.70 -8.99 -14.19
C GLY A 61 -2.06 -8.11 -13.11
N ALA A 62 -2.04 -6.79 -13.29
CA ALA A 62 -1.62 -5.81 -12.30
C ALA A 62 -2.83 -5.18 -11.60
N TYR A 63 -2.58 -4.59 -10.43
CA TYR A 63 -3.54 -3.76 -9.71
C TYR A 63 -3.04 -2.32 -9.72
N THR A 64 -3.90 -1.37 -10.09
CA THR A 64 -3.50 0.04 -10.21
C THR A 64 -4.42 0.93 -9.41
N PHE A 65 -3.83 1.90 -8.70
CA PHE A 65 -4.56 2.95 -8.00
C PHE A 65 -3.79 4.26 -8.02
N GLU A 66 -4.49 5.34 -7.73
CA GLU A 66 -3.89 6.66 -7.53
C GLU A 66 -4.03 7.05 -6.07
N THR A 67 -2.96 7.59 -5.51
CA THR A 67 -2.87 8.13 -4.15
C THR A 67 -2.15 9.47 -4.20
N ARG A 68 -1.94 10.08 -3.04
CA ARG A 68 -1.18 11.32 -2.88
C ARG A 68 0.11 11.04 -2.13
N GLY A 69 1.16 11.80 -2.44
CA GLY A 69 2.42 11.70 -1.71
C GLY A 69 2.24 12.13 -0.25
N HIS A 70 2.84 11.37 0.67
CA HIS A 70 2.79 11.67 2.11
C HIS A 70 3.70 12.84 2.52
N LEU A 71 4.71 13.18 1.70
CA LEU A 71 5.66 14.27 1.97
C LEU A 71 5.34 15.54 1.18
N ARG A 72 4.75 15.36 0.01
CA ARG A 72 4.33 16.39 -0.92
C ARG A 72 3.00 15.91 -1.47
N ASP A 73 1.98 16.77 -1.47
CA ASP A 73 0.61 16.43 -1.91
C ASP A 73 0.52 16.25 -3.45
N GLU A 74 1.54 15.63 -4.03
CA GLU A 74 1.65 15.33 -5.45
C GLU A 74 0.91 14.03 -5.76
N GLN A 75 0.37 13.94 -6.97
CA GLN A 75 -0.27 12.72 -7.44
C GLN A 75 0.77 11.59 -7.55
N VAL A 76 0.40 10.42 -7.04
CA VAL A 76 1.17 9.19 -7.09
C VAL A 76 0.34 8.12 -7.77
N VAL A 77 0.83 7.61 -8.91
CA VAL A 77 0.23 6.43 -9.56
C VAL A 77 0.98 5.20 -9.09
N VAL A 78 0.27 4.21 -8.57
CA VAL A 78 0.85 2.96 -8.05
C VAL A 78 0.33 1.79 -8.88
N GLN A 79 1.26 0.97 -9.35
CA GLN A 79 1.00 -0.30 -9.99
C GLN A 79 1.59 -1.42 -9.14
N VAL A 80 0.78 -2.43 -8.86
CA VAL A 80 1.09 -3.54 -7.96
C VAL A 80 0.97 -4.84 -8.72
N THR A 81 2.06 -5.61 -8.74
CA THR A 81 2.09 -6.97 -9.25
C THR A 81 2.20 -7.94 -8.08
N LYS A 82 1.30 -8.93 -8.03
CA LYS A 82 1.32 -9.95 -6.98
C LYS A 82 2.33 -11.04 -7.34
N ALA A 83 3.36 -11.22 -6.51
CA ALA A 83 4.24 -12.38 -6.54
C ALA A 83 3.76 -13.45 -5.54
N LYS A 84 4.51 -14.56 -5.39
CA LYS A 84 4.13 -15.69 -4.53
C LYS A 84 3.97 -15.30 -3.06
N ASP A 85 4.95 -14.56 -2.54
CA ASP A 85 5.12 -14.21 -1.11
C ASP A 85 5.07 -12.69 -0.84
N HIS A 86 5.16 -11.87 -1.88
CA HIS A 86 5.27 -10.41 -1.76
C HIS A 86 4.53 -9.71 -2.90
N LEU A 87 4.48 -8.38 -2.81
CA LEU A 87 4.08 -7.51 -3.91
C LEU A 87 5.31 -6.83 -4.49
N VAL A 88 5.31 -6.68 -5.81
CA VAL A 88 6.23 -5.82 -6.53
C VAL A 88 5.46 -4.56 -6.90
N VAL A 89 5.96 -3.42 -6.44
CA VAL A 89 5.32 -2.12 -6.60
C VAL A 89 6.16 -1.22 -7.49
N ASP A 90 5.55 -0.75 -8.56
CA ASP A 90 6.05 0.36 -9.36
C ASP A 90 5.21 1.59 -9.06
N ARG A 91 5.84 2.74 -8.84
CA ARG A 91 5.13 4.00 -8.57
C ARG A 91 5.72 5.16 -9.34
N ARG A 92 4.89 6.15 -9.63
CA ARG A 92 5.28 7.41 -10.27
C ARG A 92 4.93 8.57 -9.35
N ASP A 93 5.95 9.17 -8.76
CA ASP A 93 5.85 10.25 -7.77
C ASP A 93 6.11 11.59 -8.45
N GLY A 94 5.06 12.39 -8.71
CA GLY A 94 5.25 13.67 -9.41
C GLY A 94 5.97 13.53 -10.75
N GLY A 95 5.75 12.41 -11.46
CA GLY A 95 6.42 12.07 -12.71
C GLY A 95 7.72 11.27 -12.58
N ARG A 96 8.30 11.12 -11.37
CA ARG A 96 9.52 10.36 -11.13
C ARG A 96 9.21 8.88 -10.91
N PRO A 97 9.73 7.96 -11.74
CA PRO A 97 9.48 6.54 -11.56
C PRO A 97 10.34 5.95 -10.44
N ARG A 98 9.72 5.18 -9.54
CA ARG A 98 10.37 4.20 -8.66
C ARG A 98 9.85 2.83 -9.03
N ARG A 99 10.74 1.87 -9.25
CA ARG A 99 10.38 0.56 -9.79
C ARG A 99 10.87 -0.58 -8.92
N ASN A 100 10.22 -1.73 -9.04
CA ASN A 100 10.58 -2.99 -8.38
C ASN A 100 10.69 -2.85 -6.85
N LEU A 101 9.84 -2.02 -6.24
CA LEU A 101 9.80 -1.89 -4.79
C LEU A 101 9.14 -3.15 -4.21
N ARG A 102 9.85 -3.83 -3.30
CA ARG A 102 9.34 -5.04 -2.66
C ARG A 102 8.50 -4.66 -1.44
N PHE A 103 7.31 -5.24 -1.36
CA PHE A 103 6.41 -5.13 -0.22
C PHE A 103 6.05 -6.52 0.30
N ASP A 104 6.52 -6.86 1.49
CA ASP A 104 6.28 -8.16 2.11
C ASP A 104 4.94 -8.16 2.85
N ARG A 105 4.20 -9.28 2.80
CA ARG A 105 2.98 -9.43 3.59
C ARG A 105 3.35 -9.56 5.06
N ILE A 106 2.87 -8.63 5.89
CA ILE A 106 3.13 -8.61 7.34
C ILE A 106 1.91 -9.01 8.18
N PHE A 107 0.71 -9.00 7.59
CA PHE A 107 -0.51 -9.47 8.26
C PHE A 107 -1.54 -9.98 7.23
N PRO A 108 -2.31 -11.03 7.56
CA PRO A 108 -3.37 -11.54 6.71
C PRO A 108 -4.48 -10.54 6.42
#